data_AF-A0AAD1CET1-F1
#
_entry.id   AF-A0AAD1CET1-F1
#
_cell.length_a   1.000
_cell.length_b   1.000
_cell.length_c   1.000
_cell.angle_alpha   90.00
_cell.angle_beta   90.00
_cell.angle_gamma   90.00
#
_symmetry.space_group_name_H-M   'P 1'
#
loop_
_entity.id
_entity.type
_entity.pdbx_description
1 polymer ?
#
loop_
_entity_poly.entity_id
_entity_poly.type
_entity_poly.pdbx_seq_one_letter_code
_entity_poly.pdbx_strand_id
1 'polypeptide(L)'
;MADLRQRLRYTAYWLVSITIIVYGWFYFGGAEKELVITPKNSTFRLIDDSHQGGASTAELDINPDSAILNCELVKKSQWPFCEMAISLSDNVAAGVDLSKYHAISLDIDDDSRW
;
A
#
# COMPACT_ATOMS: atom_id res chain seq x y z
N MET A 1 38.12 -6.71 42.05
CA MET A 1 37.16 -7.65 41.42
C MET A 1 35.68 -7.34 41.70
N ALA A 2 35.30 -6.89 42.91
CA ALA A 2 33.90 -6.59 43.25
C ALA A 2 33.30 -5.40 42.47
N ASP A 3 34.07 -4.31 42.26
CA ASP A 3 33.62 -3.11 41.53
C ASP A 3 33.28 -3.39 40.06
N LEU A 4 34.10 -4.19 39.36
CA LEU A 4 33.84 -4.59 37.98
C LEU A 4 32.57 -5.44 37.87
N ARG A 5 32.34 -6.35 38.82
CA ARG A 5 31.14 -7.20 38.86
C ARG A 5 29.88 -6.37 39.14
N GLN A 6 29.96 -5.38 40.03
CA GLN A 6 28.86 -4.48 40.34
C GLN A 6 28.47 -3.63 39.10
N ARG A 7 29.47 -3.04 38.43
CA ARG A 7 29.27 -2.27 37.20
C ARG A 7 28.64 -3.10 36.08
N LEU A 8 29.11 -4.34 35.90
CA LEU A 8 28.54 -5.28 34.91
C LEU A 8 27.07 -5.61 35.17
N ARG A 9 26.67 -5.73 36.44
CA ARG A 9 25.26 -5.97 36.80
C ARG A 9 24.39 -4.76 36.47
N TYR A 10 24.84 -3.55 36.80
CA TYR A 10 24.10 -2.33 36.47
C TYR A 10 23.98 -2.13 34.96
N THR A 11 25.05 -2.34 34.20
CA THR A 11 24.98 -2.27 32.72
C THR A 11 24.02 -3.30 32.15
N ALA A 12 24.01 -4.53 32.69
CA ALA A 12 23.08 -5.57 32.25
C ALA A 12 21.62 -5.18 32.55
N TYR A 13 21.32 -4.69 33.75
CA TYR A 13 19.96 -4.23 34.08
C TYR A 13 19.51 -3.08 33.19
N TRP A 14 20.40 -2.14 32.87
CA TRP A 14 20.09 -1.02 31.99
C TRP A 14 19.78 -1.49 30.56
N LEU A 15 20.62 -2.37 30.00
CA LEU A 15 20.38 -2.94 28.68
C LEU A 15 19.06 -3.70 28.62
N VAL A 16 18.79 -4.56 29.61
CA VAL A 16 17.52 -5.31 29.68
C VAL A 16 16.32 -4.37 29.76
N SER A 17 16.41 -3.31 30.57
CA SER A 17 15.34 -2.31 30.69
C SER A 17 15.05 -1.63 29.35
N ILE A 18 16.09 -1.19 28.63
CA ILE A 18 15.94 -0.58 27.32
C ILE A 18 15.36 -1.57 26.31
N THR A 19 15.85 -2.82 26.29
CA THR A 19 15.31 -3.84 25.40
C THR A 19 13.81 -4.05 25.63
N ILE A 20 13.36 -4.11 26.90
CA ILE A 20 11.94 -4.25 27.23
C ILE A 20 11.14 -3.03 26.75
N ILE A 21 11.67 -1.81 26.94
CA ILE A 21 11.00 -0.57 26.52
C ILE A 21 10.87 -0.52 24.99
N VAL A 22 11.96 -0.80 24.27
CA VAL A 22 11.97 -0.78 22.79
C VAL A 22 11.06 -1.87 22.23
N TYR A 23 11.10 -3.07 22.82
CA TYR A 23 10.21 -4.16 22.42
C TYR A 23 8.74 -3.82 22.69
N GLY A 24 8.42 -3.24 23.84
CA GLY A 24 7.07 -2.77 24.14
C GLY A 24 6.60 -1.72 23.15
N TRP A 25 7.42 -0.72 22.84
CA TRP A 25 7.12 0.28 21.82
C TRP A 25 6.81 -0.37 20.47
N PHE A 26 7.64 -1.32 20.04
CA PHE A 26 7.47 -2.04 18.79
C PHE A 26 6.14 -2.82 18.77
N TYR A 27 5.85 -3.56 19.85
CA TYR A 27 4.64 -4.36 19.99
C TYR A 27 3.35 -3.54 19.97
N PHE A 28 3.36 -2.33 20.54
CA PHE A 28 2.22 -1.40 20.50
C PHE A 28 2.08 -0.65 19.16
N GLY A 29 2.72 -1.13 18.08
CA GLY A 29 2.59 -0.57 16.75
C GLY A 29 3.40 0.71 16.53
N GLY A 30 4.34 1.02 17.42
CA GLY A 30 5.13 2.24 17.28
C GLY A 30 6.16 2.20 16.13
N ALA A 31 6.31 1.05 15.46
CA ALA A 31 7.12 0.88 14.25
C ALA A 31 6.30 0.54 13.00
N GLU A 32 5.02 0.19 13.14
CA GLU A 32 4.17 -0.22 12.03
C GLU A 32 3.22 0.92 11.68
N LYS A 33 3.44 1.54 10.51
CA LYS A 33 2.53 2.53 9.95
C LYS A 33 2.01 2.02 8.62
N GLU A 34 0.79 1.49 8.64
CA GLU A 34 0.11 0.99 7.45
C GLU A 34 -1.00 1.94 7.01
N LEU A 35 -1.05 2.20 5.70
CA LEU A 35 -2.16 2.90 5.05
C LEU A 35 -2.83 1.89 4.12
N VAL A 36 -3.95 1.32 4.57
CA VAL A 36 -4.70 0.32 3.79
C VAL A 36 -5.74 1.03 2.92
N ILE A 37 -5.61 0.86 1.61
CA ILE A 37 -6.53 1.40 0.61
C ILE A 37 -7.54 0.31 0.26
N THR A 38 -8.83 0.60 0.46
CA THR A 38 -9.93 -0.34 0.15
C THR A 38 -10.99 0.37 -0.70
N PRO A 39 -11.79 -0.38 -1.48
CA PRO A 39 -12.92 0.18 -2.24
C PRO A 39 -13.89 1.05 -1.43
N LYS A 40 -13.97 0.84 -0.11
CA LYS A 40 -14.82 1.64 0.80
C LYS A 40 -14.25 3.02 1.08
N ASN A 41 -12.92 3.17 1.05
CA ASN A 41 -12.21 4.34 1.57
C ASN A 41 -11.49 5.14 0.48
N SER A 42 -11.54 4.71 -0.78
CA SER A 42 -10.93 5.42 -1.91
C SER A 42 -11.84 5.39 -3.14
N THR A 43 -11.65 6.38 -4.02
CA THR A 43 -12.39 6.45 -5.28
C THR A 43 -11.60 5.77 -6.38
N PHE A 44 -12.22 4.78 -7.03
CA PHE A 44 -11.66 4.12 -8.19
C PHE A 44 -12.23 4.73 -9.47
N ARG A 45 -11.39 4.90 -10.49
CA ARG A 45 -11.76 5.47 -11.78
C ARG A 45 -11.23 4.59 -12.90
N LEU A 46 -12.01 4.52 -13.96
CA LEU A 46 -11.65 3.81 -15.17
C LEU A 46 -11.03 4.78 -16.18
N ILE A 47 -9.94 4.35 -16.83
CA ILE A 47 -9.31 5.02 -17.95
C ILE A 47 -9.08 3.97 -19.04
N ASP A 48 -9.47 4.26 -20.28
CA ASP A 48 -9.34 3.34 -21.41
C ASP A 48 -8.65 4.02 -22.61
N ASP A 49 -8.43 3.24 -23.67
CA ASP A 49 -7.79 3.71 -24.90
C ASP A 49 -8.72 4.51 -25.84
N SER A 50 -9.98 4.76 -25.44
CA SER A 50 -10.98 5.41 -26.29
C SER A 50 -10.57 6.84 -26.69
N HIS A 51 -9.98 7.58 -25.76
CA HIS A 51 -9.44 8.93 -25.98
C HIS A 51 -8.25 8.97 -26.96
N GLN A 52 -7.61 7.82 -27.22
CA GLN A 52 -6.46 7.66 -28.12
C GLN A 52 -6.86 7.00 -29.45
N GLY A 53 -8.16 6.88 -29.73
CA GLY A 53 -8.68 6.27 -30.96
C GLY A 53 -8.75 4.74 -30.92
N GLY A 54 -8.57 4.14 -29.73
CA GLY A 54 -8.76 2.72 -29.49
C GLY A 54 -10.22 2.28 -29.56
N ALA A 55 -10.45 1.05 -29.15
CA ALA A 55 -11.77 0.44 -29.06
C ALA A 55 -11.84 -0.61 -27.95
N SER A 56 -10.86 -0.61 -27.04
CA SER A 56 -10.89 -1.49 -25.89
C SER A 56 -12.00 -0.97 -24.97
N THR A 57 -12.77 -1.89 -24.40
CA THR A 57 -13.81 -1.55 -23.42
C THR A 57 -13.36 -2.02 -22.06
N ALA A 58 -13.70 -1.24 -21.04
CA ALA A 58 -13.45 -1.64 -19.68
C ALA A 58 -14.67 -1.36 -18.80
N GLU A 59 -14.87 -2.23 -17.83
CA GLU A 59 -15.90 -2.11 -16.81
C GLU A 59 -15.26 -2.32 -15.45
N LEU A 60 -15.69 -1.52 -14.48
CA LEU A 60 -15.17 -1.57 -13.12
C LEU A 60 -16.29 -2.05 -12.19
N ASP A 61 -16.14 -3.24 -11.63
CA ASP A 61 -17.04 -3.79 -10.62
C ASP A 61 -16.42 -3.57 -9.23
N ILE A 62 -17.07 -2.72 -8.44
CA ILE A 62 -16.59 -2.30 -7.12
C ILE A 62 -17.46 -2.94 -6.05
N ASN A 63 -16.86 -3.84 -5.28
CA ASN A 63 -17.47 -4.43 -4.10
C ASN A 63 -16.76 -3.97 -2.82
N PRO A 64 -17.41 -4.12 -1.65
CA PRO A 64 -16.84 -3.81 -0.34
C PRO A 64 -15.41 -4.31 -0.10
N ASP A 65 -15.06 -5.45 -0.70
CA ASP A 65 -13.83 -6.18 -0.40
C ASP A 65 -12.88 -6.28 -1.61
N SER A 66 -13.33 -5.95 -2.83
CA SER A 66 -12.54 -6.08 -4.06
C SER A 66 -12.97 -5.07 -5.12
N ALA A 67 -12.03 -4.62 -5.95
CA ALA A 67 -12.30 -3.89 -7.19
C ALA A 67 -11.82 -4.72 -8.38
N ILE A 68 -12.73 -5.06 -9.29
CA ILE A 68 -12.48 -5.93 -10.43
C ILE A 68 -12.51 -5.09 -11.70
N LEU A 69 -11.41 -5.11 -12.46
CA LEU A 69 -11.31 -4.51 -13.79
C LEU A 69 -11.62 -5.58 -14.84
N ASN A 70 -12.80 -5.51 -15.44
CA ASN A 70 -13.11 -6.30 -16.64
C ASN A 70 -12.63 -5.50 -17.85
N CYS A 71 -11.78 -6.10 -18.68
CA CYS A 71 -11.19 -5.43 -19.84
C CYS A 71 -11.31 -6.32 -21.08
N GLU A 72 -11.85 -5.77 -22.15
CA GLU A 72 -11.85 -6.39 -23.48
C GLU A 72 -10.90 -5.59 -24.37
N LEU A 73 -9.70 -6.12 -24.60
CA LEU A 73 -8.69 -5.49 -25.45
C LEU A 73 -9.02 -5.70 -26.92
N VAL A 74 -9.13 -4.59 -27.67
CA VAL A 74 -9.37 -4.63 -29.12
C VAL A 74 -8.18 -4.04 -29.86
N LYS A 75 -7.62 -4.83 -30.79
CA LYS A 75 -6.44 -4.44 -31.60
C LYS A 75 -6.80 -3.43 -32.70
N LYS A 76 -7.15 -2.21 -32.30
CA LYS A 76 -7.42 -1.06 -33.18
C LYS A 76 -6.36 0.03 -33.06
N SER A 77 -5.86 0.26 -31.85
CA SER A 77 -4.72 1.14 -31.56
C SER A 77 -3.40 0.37 -31.66
N GLN A 78 -2.29 1.09 -31.80
CA GLN A 78 -0.94 0.52 -31.66
C GLN A 78 -0.71 -0.07 -30.25
N TRP A 79 -1.37 0.50 -29.24
CA TRP A 79 -1.24 0.13 -27.83
C TRP A 79 -2.62 0.10 -27.15
N PRO A 80 -3.39 -1.00 -27.26
CA PRO A 80 -4.65 -1.14 -26.55
C PRO A 80 -4.39 -1.34 -25.05
N PHE A 81 -5.16 -0.65 -24.21
CA PHE A 81 -5.04 -0.76 -22.75
C PHE A 81 -6.37 -0.46 -22.05
N CYS A 82 -6.47 -1.00 -20.83
CA CYS A 82 -7.45 -0.62 -19.83
C CYS A 82 -6.68 -0.28 -18.54
N GLU A 83 -7.07 0.77 -17.84
CA GLU A 83 -6.40 1.26 -16.64
C GLU A 83 -7.40 1.50 -15.52
N MET A 84 -7.01 1.11 -14.31
CA MET A 84 -7.71 1.41 -13.06
C MET A 84 -6.87 2.43 -12.28
N ALA A 85 -7.44 3.61 -12.05
CA ALA A 85 -6.82 4.68 -11.27
C ALA A 85 -7.46 4.79 -9.89
N ILE A 86 -6.64 4.88 -8.84
CA ILE A 86 -7.09 4.97 -7.44
C ILE A 86 -6.76 6.36 -6.90
N SER A 87 -7.77 7.10 -6.48
CA SER A 87 -7.58 8.41 -5.85
C SER A 87 -7.32 8.26 -4.35
N LEU A 88 -6.16 8.74 -3.91
CA LEU A 88 -5.73 8.70 -2.49
C LEU A 88 -6.14 9.95 -1.69
N SER A 89 -6.67 10.97 -2.37
CA SER A 89 -7.10 12.25 -1.81
C SER A 89 -8.28 12.78 -2.63
N ASP A 90 -9.18 13.53 -1.99
CA ASP A 90 -10.30 14.19 -2.67
C ASP A 90 -9.85 15.38 -3.53
N ASN A 91 -8.65 15.88 -3.28
CA ASN A 91 -8.11 17.03 -3.99
C ASN A 91 -6.94 16.61 -4.89
N VAL A 92 -7.19 16.61 -6.20
CA VAL A 92 -6.18 16.28 -7.23
C VAL A 92 -4.97 17.23 -7.21
N ALA A 93 -5.13 18.45 -6.70
CA ALA A 93 -4.04 19.42 -6.55
C ALA A 93 -3.25 19.24 -5.24
N ALA A 94 -3.72 18.42 -4.30
CA ALA A 94 -3.05 18.15 -3.03
C ALA A 94 -2.67 16.66 -2.94
N GLY A 95 -1.39 16.38 -3.11
CA GLY A 95 -0.84 15.03 -2.95
C GLY A 95 -0.94 14.52 -1.51
N VAL A 96 -0.71 13.22 -1.34
CA VAL A 96 -0.66 12.57 -0.01
C VAL A 96 0.80 12.53 0.46
N ASP A 97 1.06 12.95 1.70
CA ASP A 97 2.39 12.84 2.31
C ASP A 97 2.68 11.38 2.69
N LEU A 98 3.48 10.73 1.84
CA LEU A 98 3.96 9.37 2.05
C LEU A 98 5.39 9.30 2.61
N SER A 99 5.98 10.42 3.05
CA SER A 99 7.39 10.48 3.52
C SER A 99 7.71 9.56 4.70
N LYS A 100 6.69 9.14 5.45
CA LYS A 100 6.80 8.23 6.59
C LYS A 100 6.53 6.75 6.25
N TYR A 101 6.31 6.42 4.99
CA TYR A 101 6.10 5.05 4.52
C TYR A 101 7.32 4.60 3.71
N HIS A 102 7.62 3.31 3.80
CA HIS A 102 8.83 2.75 3.21
C HIS A 102 8.56 1.92 1.95
N ALA A 103 7.42 1.24 1.89
CA ALA A 103 7.07 0.32 0.82
C ALA A 103 5.59 0.44 0.46
N ILE A 104 5.27 0.04 -0.76
CA ILE A 104 3.91 -0.14 -1.26
C ILE A 104 3.77 -1.62 -1.61
N SER A 105 2.72 -2.25 -1.12
CA SER A 105 2.33 -3.60 -1.51
C SER A 105 1.05 -3.51 -2.32
N LEU A 106 0.98 -4.25 -3.43
CA LEU A 106 -0.21 -4.39 -4.25
C LEU A 106 -0.60 -5.87 -4.26
N ASP A 107 -1.84 -6.15 -3.91
CA ASP A 107 -2.44 -7.47 -4.01
C ASP A 107 -3.32 -7.48 -5.26
N ILE A 108 -2.91 -8.23 -6.28
CA ILE A 108 -3.55 -8.27 -7.61
C ILE A 108 -3.68 -9.74 -8.01
N ASP A 109 -4.89 -10.12 -8.39
CA ASP A 109 -5.21 -11.40 -9.02
C ASP A 109 -5.52 -11.19 -10.51
N ASP A 110 -5.00 -12.05 -11.38
CA ASP A 110 -5.17 -11.99 -12.84
C ASP A 110 -5.73 -13.32 -13.36
N ASP A 111 -6.92 -13.27 -13.95
CA ASP A 111 -7.53 -14.39 -14.69
C ASP A 111 -7.63 -14.00 -16.17
N SER A 112 -6.49 -14.00 -16.86
CA SER A 112 -6.44 -13.72 -18.29
C SER A 112 -6.71 -14.99 -19.11
N ARG A 113 -7.85 -15.01 -19.82
CA ARG A 113 -8.18 -16.05 -20.81
C ARG A 113 -7.79 -15.58 -22.20
N TRP A 114 -6.59 -15.97 -22.64
CA TRP A 114 -6.06 -15.70 -23.98
C TRP A 114 -6.60 -16.67 -25.03
#